data_AF-A0A7C0Y3E0-F1
#
_entry.id   AF-A0A7C0Y3E0-F1
#
_cell.length_a   1.000
_cell.length_b   1.000
_cell.length_c   1.000
_cell.angle_alpha   90.00
_cell.angle_beta   90.00
_cell.angle_gamma   90.00
#
_symmetry.space_group_name_H-M   'P 1'
#
loop_
_entity.id
_entity.type
_entity.pdbx_description
1 polymer ?
#
loop_
_entity_poly.entity_id
_entity_poly.type
_entity_poly.pdbx_seq_one_letter_code
_entity_poly.pdbx_strand_id
1 'polypeptide(L)' 'MFRALADAGINILMISTSEIKISCVIDEKEVKKAVQALHKAFNLGEGRV' A
#
# COMPACT_ATOMS: atom_id res chain seq x y z
N MET A 1 -0.93 -2.45 -6.26
CA MET A 1 -0.71 -2.69 -4.83
C MET A 1 0.64 -3.37 -4.54
N PHE A 2 0.79 -4.69 -4.72
CA PHE A 2 2.02 -5.40 -4.32
C PHE A 2 3.28 -4.89 -5.02
N ARG A 3 3.18 -4.58 -6.32
CA ARG A 3 4.27 -3.95 -7.07
C ARG A 3 4.71 -2.61 -6.46
N ALA A 4 3.76 -1.77 -6.05
CA ALA A 4 4.06 -0.47 -5.43
C ALA A 4 4.77 -0.61 -4.08
N LEU A 5 4.38 -1.62 -3.28
CA LEU A 5 5.08 -1.93 -2.02
C LEU A 5 6.49 -2.49 -2.30
N ALA A 6 6.64 -3.35 -3.30
CA ALA A 6 7.93 -3.91 -3.69
C ALA A 6 8.90 -2.86 -4.26
N ASP A 7 8.43 -1.97 -5.13
CA ASP A 7 9.23 -0.86 -5.68
C ASP A 7 9.62 0.14 -4.58
N ALA A 8 8.82 0.27 -3.52
CA ALA A 8 9.16 1.02 -2.33
C ALA A 8 10.09 0.25 -1.36
N GLY A 9 10.45 -1.00 -1.66
CA GLY A 9 11.32 -1.84 -0.81
C GLY A 9 10.65 -2.29 0.50
N ILE A 10 9.31 -2.37 0.53
CA ILE A 10 8.54 -2.71 1.72
C ILE A 10 8.26 -4.20 1.73
N ASN A 11 8.70 -4.89 2.78
CA ASN A 11 8.43 -6.31 2.98
C ASN A 11 7.02 -6.55 3.54
N ILE A 12 6.32 -7.54 2.99
CA ILE A 12 4.98 -7.93 3.44
C ILE A 12 5.09 -9.19 4.29
N LEU A 13 4.64 -9.12 5.55
CA LEU A 13 4.70 -10.22 6.51
C LEU A 13 3.50 -11.16 6.38
N MET A 14 2.32 -10.61 6.07
CA MET A 14 1.09 -11.38 5.92
C MET A 14 0.14 -10.67 4.97
N ILE A 15 -0.65 -11.45 4.24
CA ILE A 15 -1.72 -10.96 3.35
C ILE A 15 -3.03 -11.62 3.77
N SER A 16 -4.09 -10.84 3.85
CA SER A 16 -5.47 -11.33 4.02
C SER A 16 -6.39 -10.59 3.05
N THR A 17 -7.36 -11.28 2.46
CA THR A 17 -8.19 -10.75 1.37
C THR A 17 -9.66 -11.07 1.56
N SER A 18 -10.53 -10.16 1.12
CA SER A 18 -11.94 -10.41 0.80
C SER A 18 -12.22 -10.02 -0.65
N GLU A 19 -13.46 -10.18 -1.12
CA GLU A 19 -13.86 -9.86 -2.50
C GLU A 19 -13.53 -8.42 -2.91
N ILE A 20 -13.54 -7.47 -1.97
CA ILE A 20 -13.36 -6.04 -2.24
C ILE A 20 -12.17 -5.41 -1.50
N LYS A 21 -11.42 -6.18 -0.71
CA LYS A 21 -10.36 -5.63 0.15
C LYS A 21 -9.15 -6.55 0.23
N ILE A 22 -7.97 -5.94 0.23
CA ILE A 22 -6.70 -6.59 0.53
C ILE A 22 -6.08 -5.88 1.73
N SER A 23 -5.71 -6.64 2.75
CA SER A 23 -5.02 -6.20 3.95
C SER A 23 -3.61 -6.79 3.97
N CYS A 24 -2.60 -5.98 4.27
CA CYS A 24 -1.21 -6.43 4.40
C CYS A 24 -0.65 -6.01 5.76
N VAL A 25 0.04 -6.94 6.42
CA VAL A 25 0.85 -6.66 7.62
C VAL A 25 2.26 -6.34 7.19
N ILE A 26 2.81 -5.23 7.68
CA ILE A 26 4.15 -4.71 7.38
C ILE A 26 4.78 -4.18 8.68
N ASP A 27 6.07 -3.87 8.65
CA ASP A 27 6.74 -3.19 9.76
C ASP A 27 6.10 -1.81 10.01
N GLU A 28 5.84 -1.48 11.28
CA GLU A 28 5.21 -0.22 11.69
C GLU A 28 5.96 1.00 11.15
N LYS A 29 7.30 0.93 11.08
CA LYS A 29 8.16 2.02 10.60
C LYS A 29 7.94 2.34 9.12
N GLU A 30 7.52 1.36 8.33
CA GLU A 30 7.29 1.52 6.89
C GLU A 30 5.85 1.99 6.57
N VAL A 31 4.95 2.05 7.55
CA VAL A 31 3.51 2.33 7.31
C VAL A 31 3.28 3.63 6.56
N LYS A 32 3.93 4.74 6.95
CA LYS A 32 3.76 6.04 6.27
C LYS A 32 4.17 5.97 4.80
N LYS A 33 5.30 5.33 4.52
CA LYS A 33 5.83 5.15 3.17
C LYS A 33 4.95 4.20 2.34
N ALA A 34 4.44 3.14 2.95
CA ALA A 34 3.50 2.22 2.33
C ALA A 34 2.21 2.93 1.89
N VAL A 35 1.61 3.71 2.79
CA VAL A 35 0.39 4.47 2.51
C VAL A 35 0.63 5.47 1.38
N GLN A 36 1.72 6.22 1.41
CA GLN A 36 2.06 7.17 0.33
C GLN A 36 2.29 6.49 -1.01
N ALA A 37 3.04 5.38 -1.04
CA ALA A 37 3.30 4.61 -2.25
C ALA A 37 2.01 4.05 -2.85
N LEU A 38 1.10 3.55 -2.00
CA LEU A 38 -0.20 3.06 -2.42
C LEU A 38 -1.11 4.19 -2.91
N HIS A 39 -1.18 5.32 -2.20
CA HIS A 39 -1.95 6.48 -2.64
C HIS A 39 -1.52 6.97 -4.02
N LYS A 40 -0.21 7.09 -4.25
CA LYS A 40 0.34 7.46 -5.56
C LYS A 40 0.03 6.40 -6.63
N ALA A 41 0.23 5.12 -6.33
CA ALA A 41 0.01 4.05 -7.30
C ALA A 41 -1.46 3.90 -7.72
N PHE A 42 -2.40 4.34 -6.87
CA PHE A 42 -3.84 4.31 -7.15
C PHE A 42 -4.43 5.69 -7.45
N ASN A 43 -3.61 6.74 -7.59
CA ASN A 43 -4.03 8.12 -7.83
C ASN A 43 -5.11 8.61 -6.83
N LEU A 44 -4.96 8.24 -5.55
CA LEU A 44 -5.91 8.57 -4.49
C LEU A 44 -5.50 9.88 -3.79
N GLY A 45 -6.43 10.84 -3.72
CA GLY A 45 -6.21 12.15 -3.08
C GLY A 45 -5.90 13.29 -4.06
N GLU A 46 -5.78 12.99 -5.35
CA GLU A 46 -5.87 14.00 -6.41
C GLU A 46 -7.35 14.34 -6.62
N GLY A 47 -7.87 15.26 -5.82
CA GLY A 47 -9.14 15.90 -6.13
C GLY A 47 -9.02 16.60 -7.48
N ARG A 48 -9.85 16.22 -8.46
CA ARG A 48 -10.11 17.07 -9.62
C ARG A 48 -10.57 18.42 -9.09
N VAL A 49 -9.71 19.43 -9.23
CA VAL A 49 -10.10 20.84 -9.21
C VAL A 49 -10.81 21.17 -10.52
#